data_AF-A0A949XZT4-F1
#
_entry.id   AF-A0A949XZT4-F1
#
_cell.length_a   1.000
_cell.length_b   1.000
_cell.length_c   1.000
_cell.angle_alpha   90.00
_cell.angle_beta   90.00
_cell.angle_gamma   90.00
#
_symmetry.space_group_name_H-M   'P 1'
#
loop_
_entity.id
_entity.type
_entity.pdbx_description
1 polymer ?
#
loop_
_entity_poly.entity_id
_entity_poly.type
_entity_poly.pdbx_seq_one_letter_code
_entity_poly.pdbx_strand_id
1 'polypeptide(L)'
;LTIVLAAFSIIFLIVTATLYPMWLYFDAAHPLDIPTLIALLVCLIPTTIGALLAAIGIAGMDRALMANIIAKSGKSVELAGDIDTLLLDKTGTITIGNRRATQFVPLGRANPREVARLAGLASMADQTPEGKSILELARQQAAVDGEAPAGATFFEFTAQTRMSGIDLPGGAKIRKGAPETVARYVEGLGGAIPEGYQQTVDAIASGGATPLAVAEDDRLVGVVKLEDILKPGISERFRRLRQMGLRVVMVTGDNPLTAKAIAQQAGVDDYIAQATPEAKLAYIRKEQHGGKLVAMMGDGTNDAPALAQADIGVAMNSGTQAAKEAGNMVDLDSDPTKLIEVVEIGKQLLMTRGALTTFSIANDLAKYFAVIPAMFIVTLPQLRVLDLMGLATKGGAYSAILSAVIFNAVIIPLLIPIALKGVTYRPVGAGALLRRNLLYYGVGGVIAPFIGIKLIDLLLDPLLALVGMA
;
A
#
# COMPACT_ATOMS: atom_id res chain seq x y z
N LEU A 1 19.81 5.20 -0.47
CA LEU A 1 20.68 4.39 -1.36
C LEU A 1 21.43 5.24 -2.39
N THR A 2 20.75 6.08 -3.18
CA THR A 2 21.42 6.96 -4.18
C THR A 2 22.57 7.77 -3.59
N ILE A 3 22.36 8.36 -2.40
CA ILE A 3 23.41 9.10 -1.66
C ILE A 3 24.60 8.20 -1.32
N VAL A 4 24.35 6.96 -0.90
CA VAL A 4 25.40 5.99 -0.53
C VAL A 4 26.20 5.57 -1.78
N LEU A 5 25.52 5.27 -2.89
CA LEU A 5 26.18 4.94 -4.15
C LEU A 5 27.02 6.11 -4.66
N ALA A 6 26.50 7.34 -4.60
CA ALA A 6 27.23 8.55 -4.96
C ALA A 6 28.46 8.76 -4.06
N ALA A 7 28.30 8.60 -2.74
CA ALA A 7 29.40 8.71 -1.79
C ALA A 7 30.51 7.69 -2.08
N PHE A 8 30.17 6.42 -2.28
CA PHE A 8 31.15 5.39 -2.64
C PHE A 8 31.84 5.71 -3.96
N SER A 9 31.10 6.10 -5.00
CA SER A 9 31.70 6.48 -6.29
C SER A 9 32.69 7.63 -6.16
N ILE A 10 32.36 8.67 -5.37
CA ILE A 10 33.25 9.80 -5.11
C ILE A 10 34.50 9.34 -4.34
N ILE A 11 34.32 8.54 -3.28
CA ILE A 11 35.43 8.01 -2.48
C ILE A 11 36.38 7.20 -3.37
N PHE A 12 35.86 6.26 -4.16
CA PHE A 12 36.70 5.42 -5.03
C PHE A 12 37.34 6.19 -6.18
N LEU A 13 36.68 7.22 -6.69
CA LEU A 13 37.28 8.14 -7.65
C LEU A 13 38.49 8.84 -7.04
N ILE A 14 38.36 9.41 -5.83
CA ILE A 14 39.46 10.08 -5.13
C ILE A 14 40.59 9.09 -4.86
N VAL A 15 40.27 7.92 -4.29
CA VAL A 15 41.27 6.88 -4.00
C VAL A 15 42.04 6.53 -5.27
N THR A 16 41.35 6.20 -6.36
CA THR A 16 41.98 5.82 -7.64
C THR A 16 42.80 6.96 -8.23
N ALA A 17 42.29 8.19 -8.21
CA ALA A 17 42.99 9.37 -8.70
C ALA A 17 44.27 9.66 -7.91
N THR A 18 44.29 9.39 -6.60
CA THR A 18 45.47 9.59 -5.75
C THR A 18 46.54 8.51 -5.93
N LEU A 19 46.20 7.32 -6.46
CA LEU A 19 47.19 6.26 -6.71
C LEU A 19 48.23 6.67 -7.77
N TYR A 20 47.82 7.42 -8.79
CA TYR A 20 48.72 7.86 -9.86
C TYR A 20 49.86 8.79 -9.37
N PRO A 21 49.60 9.91 -8.68
CA PRO A 21 50.68 10.76 -8.15
C PRO A 21 51.49 10.05 -7.05
N MET A 22 50.87 9.18 -6.22
CA MET A 22 51.63 8.37 -5.27
C MET A 22 52.62 7.45 -5.99
N TRP A 23 52.19 6.80 -7.08
CA TRP A 23 53.04 5.94 -7.88
C TRP A 23 54.23 6.69 -8.49
N LEU A 24 53.99 7.90 -9.03
CA LEU A 24 55.05 8.78 -9.55
C LEU A 24 56.06 9.18 -8.45
N TYR A 25 55.59 9.42 -7.23
CA TYR A 25 56.46 9.80 -6.11
C TYR A 25 57.42 8.67 -5.68
N PHE A 26 56.96 7.42 -5.72
CA PHE A 26 57.76 6.26 -5.31
C PHE A 26 58.74 5.75 -6.39
N ASP A 27 58.89 6.47 -7.52
CA ASP A 27 59.81 6.14 -8.62
C ASP A 27 59.77 4.66 -9.03
N ALA A 28 58.56 4.10 -9.06
CA ALA A 28 58.36 2.69 -9.39
C ALA A 28 58.78 2.45 -10.85
N ALA A 29 59.69 1.49 -11.06
CA ALA A 29 60.36 1.20 -12.34
C ALA A 29 59.42 0.87 -13.52
N HIS A 30 58.12 0.67 -13.28
CA HIS A 30 57.10 0.41 -14.29
C HIS A 30 56.00 1.46 -14.20
N PRO A 31 55.58 2.09 -15.31
CA PRO A 31 54.48 3.05 -15.27
C PRO A 31 53.14 2.34 -15.01
N LEU A 32 52.37 2.84 -14.04
CA LEU A 32 50.99 2.43 -13.84
C LEU A 32 50.15 3.00 -15.00
N ASP A 33 49.62 2.14 -15.85
CA ASP A 33 48.90 2.55 -17.05
C ASP A 33 47.48 3.01 -16.72
N ILE A 34 47.02 4.06 -17.42
CA ILE A 34 45.69 4.63 -17.25
C ILE A 34 44.57 3.57 -17.40
N PRO A 35 44.62 2.63 -18.36
CA PRO A 35 43.63 1.55 -18.47
C PRO A 35 43.47 0.72 -17.20
N THR A 36 44.56 0.39 -16.50
CA THR A 36 44.50 -0.36 -15.24
C THR A 36 43.82 0.44 -14.13
N LEU A 37 44.07 1.75 -14.05
CA LEU A 37 43.36 2.61 -13.09
C LEU A 37 41.86 2.70 -13.41
N ILE A 38 41.49 2.79 -14.69
CA ILE A 38 40.09 2.77 -15.12
C ILE A 38 39.45 1.42 -14.75
N ALA A 39 40.13 0.31 -15.02
CA ALA A 39 39.66 -1.03 -14.69
C ALA A 39 39.44 -1.20 -13.17
N LEU A 40 40.38 -0.72 -12.36
CA LEU A 40 40.23 -0.67 -10.90
C LEU A 40 38.98 0.13 -10.52
N LEU A 41 38.87 1.38 -10.99
CA LEU A 41 37.73 2.24 -10.66
C LEU A 41 36.38 1.58 -11.00
N VAL A 42 36.26 0.97 -12.18
CA VAL A 42 35.05 0.26 -12.62
C VAL A 42 34.74 -0.93 -11.71
N CYS A 43 35.75 -1.66 -11.24
CA CYS A 43 35.57 -2.78 -10.31
C CYS A 43 35.15 -2.31 -8.91
N LEU A 44 35.63 -1.16 -8.45
CA LEU A 44 35.35 -0.62 -7.11
C LEU A 44 33.99 0.08 -7.02
N ILE A 45 33.56 0.76 -8.08
CA ILE A 45 32.25 1.41 -8.10
C ILE A 45 31.16 0.34 -8.00
N PRO A 46 30.09 0.56 -7.20
CA PRO A 46 28.98 -0.38 -7.01
C PRO A 46 28.03 -0.44 -8.23
N THR A 47 28.60 -0.76 -9.40
CA THR A 47 27.96 -0.82 -10.71
C THR A 47 26.84 -1.86 -10.75
N THR A 48 27.01 -2.98 -10.04
CA THR A 48 26.01 -4.07 -9.97
C THR A 48 24.68 -3.58 -9.38
N ILE A 49 24.69 -2.90 -8.23
CA ILE A 49 23.46 -2.36 -7.63
C ILE A 49 22.90 -1.25 -8.52
N GLY A 50 23.75 -0.34 -9.00
CA GLY A 50 23.33 0.77 -9.86
C GLY A 50 22.53 0.31 -11.08
N ALA A 51 23.01 -0.74 -11.75
CA ALA A 51 22.34 -1.33 -12.91
C ALA A 51 21.02 -2.04 -12.56
N LEU A 52 20.96 -2.73 -11.40
CA LEU A 52 19.80 -3.55 -11.03
C LEU A 52 18.65 -2.75 -10.41
N LEU A 53 18.88 -1.52 -9.92
CA LEU A 53 17.83 -0.70 -9.32
C LEU A 53 16.68 -0.40 -10.27
N ALA A 54 16.98 -0.09 -11.54
CA ALA A 54 15.96 0.14 -12.55
C ALA A 54 15.12 -1.13 -12.80
N ALA A 55 15.77 -2.30 -12.87
CA ALA A 55 15.10 -3.58 -13.06
C ALA A 55 14.15 -3.92 -11.89
N ILE A 56 14.59 -3.69 -10.64
CA ILE A 56 13.74 -3.88 -9.45
C ILE A 56 12.51 -2.95 -9.51
N GLY A 57 12.71 -1.68 -9.87
CA GLY A 57 11.61 -0.71 -9.97
C GLY A 57 10.58 -1.11 -11.03
N ILE A 58 11.03 -1.53 -12.21
CA ILE A 58 10.16 -2.01 -13.30
C ILE A 58 9.40 -3.27 -12.88
N ALA A 59 10.07 -4.25 -12.28
CA ALA A 59 9.43 -5.46 -11.78
C ALA A 59 8.39 -5.16 -10.69
N GLY A 60 8.65 -4.15 -9.84
CA GLY A 60 7.70 -3.67 -8.86
C GLY A 60 6.42 -3.12 -9.49
N MET A 61 6.56 -2.28 -10.52
CA MET A 61 5.41 -1.73 -11.26
C MET A 61 4.61 -2.81 -11.98
N ASP A 62 5.29 -3.76 -12.64
CA ASP A 62 4.65 -4.88 -13.34
C ASP A 62 3.83 -5.76 -12.38
N ARG A 63 4.38 -6.02 -11.19
CA ARG A 63 3.68 -6.76 -10.14
C ARG A 63 2.49 -6.01 -9.55
N ALA A 64 2.62 -4.70 -9.34
CA ALA A 64 1.49 -3.88 -8.90
C ALA A 64 0.38 -3.93 -9.95
N LEU A 65 0.73 -3.86 -11.24
CA LEU A 65 -0.23 -3.96 -12.34
C LEU A 65 -0.91 -5.34 -12.40
N MET A 66 -0.16 -6.43 -12.19
CA MET A 66 -0.74 -7.79 -12.05
C MET A 66 -1.70 -7.92 -10.86
N ALA A 67 -1.53 -7.09 -9.83
CA ALA A 67 -2.47 -6.93 -8.73
C ALA A 67 -3.58 -5.90 -9.03
N ASN A 68 -3.78 -5.51 -10.30
CA ASN A 68 -4.74 -4.49 -10.74
C ASN A 68 -4.54 -3.10 -10.10
N ILE A 69 -3.29 -2.73 -9.83
CA ILE A 69 -2.95 -1.43 -9.23
C ILE A 69 -1.98 -0.69 -10.15
N ILE A 70 -2.40 0.47 -10.64
CA ILE A 70 -1.56 1.32 -11.47
C ILE A 70 -0.74 2.22 -10.55
N ALA A 71 0.57 1.98 -10.47
CA ALA A 71 1.50 2.88 -9.80
C ALA A 71 2.09 3.88 -10.81
N LYS A 72 2.11 5.18 -10.45
CA LYS A 72 2.72 6.22 -11.30
C LYS A 72 4.23 6.13 -11.37
N SER A 73 4.86 5.44 -10.40
CA SER A 73 6.30 5.23 -10.37
C SER A 73 6.66 3.97 -9.58
N GLY A 74 7.80 3.34 -9.90
CA GLY A 74 8.34 2.22 -9.11
C GLY A 74 8.70 2.63 -7.68
N LYS A 75 9.05 3.90 -7.46
CA LYS A 75 9.29 4.46 -6.12
C LYS A 75 8.02 4.38 -5.25
N SER A 76 6.84 4.58 -5.82
CA SER A 76 5.58 4.47 -5.07
C SER A 76 5.38 3.04 -4.55
N VAL A 77 5.63 2.03 -5.40
CA VAL A 77 5.49 0.61 -5.02
C VAL A 77 6.50 0.24 -3.94
N GLU A 78 7.73 0.71 -4.07
CA GLU A 78 8.78 0.49 -3.07
C GLU A 78 8.42 1.14 -1.71
N LEU A 79 8.02 2.40 -1.72
CA LEU A 79 7.67 3.16 -0.52
C LEU A 79 6.45 2.56 0.20
N ALA A 80 5.52 1.93 -0.52
CA ALA A 80 4.41 1.22 0.09
C ALA A 80 4.84 0.07 1.04
N GLY A 81 6.05 -0.46 0.87
CA GLY A 81 6.60 -1.49 1.75
C GLY A 81 7.07 -0.97 3.12
N ASP A 82 7.36 0.32 3.21
CA ASP A 82 7.85 1.02 4.42
C ASP A 82 6.72 1.79 5.14
N ILE A 83 5.46 1.66 4.70
CA ILE A 83 4.32 2.37 5.33
C ILE A 83 4.09 1.87 6.76
N ASP A 84 3.91 2.81 7.68
CA ASP A 84 3.64 2.56 9.10
C ASP A 84 2.15 2.70 9.43
N THR A 85 1.50 3.74 8.90
CA THR A 85 0.11 4.07 9.21
C THR A 85 -0.72 4.09 7.92
N LEU A 86 -1.83 3.35 7.92
CA LEU A 86 -2.79 3.30 6.82
C LEU A 86 -4.10 3.99 7.22
N LEU A 87 -4.44 5.07 6.52
CA LEU A 87 -5.73 5.73 6.63
C LEU A 87 -6.68 5.15 5.59
N LEU A 88 -7.83 4.68 6.07
CA LEU A 88 -8.90 4.17 5.23
C LEU A 88 -10.13 5.03 5.46
N ASP A 89 -10.68 5.60 4.39
CA ASP A 89 -12.04 6.13 4.48
C ASP A 89 -13.01 4.99 4.85
N LYS A 90 -14.11 5.29 5.53
CA LYS A 90 -15.06 4.25 5.96
C LYS A 90 -15.91 3.79 4.78
N THR A 91 -16.55 4.75 4.10
CA THR A 91 -17.62 4.47 3.13
C THR A 91 -17.03 3.88 1.86
N GLY A 92 -17.54 2.74 1.40
CA GLY A 92 -17.09 2.09 0.16
C GLY A 92 -15.74 1.38 0.27
N THR A 93 -14.96 1.67 1.30
CA THR A 93 -13.69 1.05 1.62
C THR A 93 -13.88 -0.02 2.71
N ILE A 94 -14.12 0.36 3.97
CA ILE A 94 -14.33 -0.60 5.07
C ILE A 94 -15.69 -1.27 4.98
N THR A 95 -16.69 -0.50 4.57
CA THR A 95 -18.07 -0.95 4.39
C THR A 95 -18.38 -1.14 2.91
N ILE A 96 -19.52 -1.77 2.62
CA ILE A 96 -20.02 -1.92 1.25
C ILE A 96 -20.37 -0.54 0.64
N GLY A 97 -20.52 0.50 1.46
CA GLY A 97 -20.72 1.89 1.02
C GLY A 97 -22.18 2.29 0.85
N ASN A 98 -23.11 1.35 1.02
CA ASN A 98 -24.55 1.62 1.04
C ASN A 98 -25.12 1.17 2.38
N ARG A 99 -25.77 2.09 3.10
CA ARG A 99 -26.52 1.77 4.32
C ARG A 99 -27.71 0.89 3.94
N ARG A 100 -27.79 -0.31 4.50
CA ARG A 100 -28.88 -1.27 4.23
C ARG A 100 -29.81 -1.34 5.42
N ALA A 101 -31.11 -1.39 5.15
CA ALA A 101 -32.09 -1.74 6.17
C ALA A 101 -31.80 -3.13 6.73
N THR A 102 -31.70 -3.26 8.05
CA THR A 102 -31.45 -4.53 8.73
C THR A 102 -32.58 -4.94 9.68
N GLN A 103 -33.31 -3.97 10.22
CA GLN A 103 -34.35 -4.24 11.21
C GLN A 103 -35.49 -3.22 11.17
N PHE A 104 -36.71 -3.70 11.36
CA PHE A 104 -37.89 -2.87 11.64
C PHE A 104 -38.19 -2.88 13.13
N VAL A 105 -38.20 -1.71 13.75
CA VAL A 105 -38.43 -1.52 15.18
C VAL A 105 -39.81 -0.88 15.38
N PRO A 106 -40.80 -1.63 15.88
CA PRO A 106 -42.14 -1.11 16.10
C PRO A 106 -42.23 -0.19 17.31
N LEU A 107 -43.20 0.73 17.27
CA LEU A 107 -43.52 1.63 18.37
C LEU A 107 -44.99 1.52 18.78
N GLY A 108 -45.26 1.73 20.06
CA GLY A 108 -46.60 1.65 20.64
C GLY A 108 -47.24 0.28 20.41
N ARG A 109 -48.39 0.27 19.72
CA ARG A 109 -49.16 -0.96 19.43
C ARG A 109 -48.80 -1.63 18.10
N ALA A 110 -47.86 -1.07 17.34
CA ALA A 110 -47.48 -1.64 16.05
C ALA A 110 -46.69 -2.94 16.23
N ASN A 111 -46.70 -3.78 15.19
CA ASN A 111 -45.83 -4.95 15.13
C ASN A 111 -44.78 -4.79 14.00
N PRO A 112 -43.68 -5.58 14.00
CA PRO A 112 -42.63 -5.44 12.99
C PRO A 112 -43.12 -5.61 11.54
N ARG A 113 -44.15 -6.44 11.30
CA ARG A 113 -44.74 -6.63 9.96
C ARG A 113 -45.50 -5.40 9.49
N GLU A 114 -46.22 -4.72 10.37
CA GLU A 114 -46.93 -3.47 10.07
C GLU A 114 -45.92 -2.38 9.66
N VAL A 115 -44.84 -2.22 10.42
CA VAL A 115 -43.75 -1.29 10.09
C VAL A 115 -43.10 -1.65 8.77
N ALA A 116 -42.79 -2.93 8.54
CA ALA A 116 -42.19 -3.41 7.30
C ALA A 116 -43.08 -3.12 6.08
N ARG A 117 -44.40 -3.37 6.19
CA ARG A 117 -45.37 -3.07 5.13
C ARG A 117 -45.38 -1.58 4.80
N LEU A 118 -45.55 -0.72 5.81
CA LEU A 118 -45.63 0.73 5.62
C LEU A 118 -44.30 1.32 5.11
N ALA A 119 -43.17 0.88 5.67
CA ALA A 119 -41.84 1.30 5.24
C ALA A 119 -41.56 0.89 3.78
N GLY A 120 -41.98 -0.32 3.39
CA GLY A 120 -41.89 -0.81 2.01
C GLY A 120 -42.73 0.02 1.05
N LEU A 121 -44.00 0.29 1.39
CA LEU A 121 -44.91 1.14 0.60
C LEU A 121 -44.33 2.55 0.41
N ALA A 122 -43.82 3.17 1.48
CA ALA A 122 -43.21 4.51 1.45
C ALA A 122 -41.86 4.56 0.70
N SER A 123 -41.25 3.41 0.43
CA SER A 123 -39.96 3.31 -0.27
C SER A 123 -40.10 2.91 -1.75
N MET A 124 -41.30 2.67 -2.27
CA MET A 124 -41.49 2.22 -3.66
C MET A 124 -41.00 3.22 -4.71
N ALA A 125 -41.17 4.52 -4.44
CA ALA A 125 -40.65 5.59 -5.30
C ALA A 125 -39.31 6.18 -4.82
N ASP A 126 -38.74 5.64 -3.74
CA ASP A 126 -37.47 6.10 -3.20
C ASP A 126 -36.31 5.41 -3.92
N GLN A 127 -35.78 6.08 -4.95
CA GLN A 127 -34.71 5.55 -5.81
C GLN A 127 -33.34 5.52 -5.13
N THR A 128 -33.22 6.06 -3.91
CA THR A 128 -31.97 6.04 -3.13
C THR A 128 -31.55 4.61 -2.75
N PRO A 129 -30.26 4.35 -2.51
CA PRO A 129 -29.79 3.07 -1.98
C PRO A 129 -30.54 2.66 -0.69
N GLU A 130 -30.81 3.63 0.19
CA GLU A 130 -31.57 3.44 1.42
C GLU A 130 -33.00 2.97 1.13
N GLY A 131 -33.73 3.68 0.25
CA GLY A 131 -35.09 3.30 -0.18
C GLY A 131 -35.18 1.89 -0.74
N LYS A 132 -34.28 1.56 -1.68
CA LYS A 132 -34.18 0.22 -2.27
C LYS A 132 -33.92 -0.87 -1.22
N SER A 133 -33.03 -0.61 -0.26
CA SER A 133 -32.72 -1.58 0.81
C SER A 133 -33.91 -1.84 1.74
N ILE A 134 -34.71 -0.82 2.04
CA ILE A 134 -35.91 -0.97 2.88
C ILE A 134 -36.97 -1.79 2.15
N LEU A 135 -37.18 -1.52 0.86
CA LEU A 135 -38.12 -2.27 0.04
C LEU A 135 -37.72 -3.75 -0.06
N GLU A 136 -36.43 -4.03 -0.21
CA GLU A 136 -35.89 -5.40 -0.23
C GLU A 136 -36.12 -6.13 1.10
N LEU A 137 -35.82 -5.48 2.23
CA LEU A 137 -36.06 -6.07 3.57
C LEU A 137 -37.56 -6.27 3.83
N ALA A 138 -38.40 -5.32 3.42
CA ALA A 138 -39.85 -5.41 3.56
C ALA A 138 -40.45 -6.57 2.74
N ARG A 139 -39.95 -6.80 1.52
CA ARG A 139 -40.32 -7.95 0.69
C ARG A 139 -40.02 -9.27 1.39
N GLN A 140 -38.86 -9.38 2.03
CA GLN A 140 -38.45 -10.59 2.75
C GLN A 140 -39.29 -10.85 4.01
N GLN A 141 -39.67 -9.82 4.77
CA GLN A 141 -40.29 -9.98 6.09
C GLN A 141 -41.83 -9.83 6.13
N ALA A 142 -42.41 -9.09 5.18
CA ALA A 142 -43.83 -8.72 5.20
C ALA A 142 -44.57 -9.00 3.87
N ALA A 143 -43.96 -9.71 2.93
CA ALA A 143 -44.59 -10.11 1.66
C ALA A 143 -45.27 -8.95 0.92
N VAL A 144 -44.57 -7.81 0.81
CA VAL A 144 -45.02 -6.69 -0.01
C VAL A 144 -44.79 -7.06 -1.48
N ASP A 145 -45.85 -7.30 -2.26
CA ASP A 145 -45.78 -7.82 -3.64
C ASP A 145 -45.11 -6.88 -4.67
N GLY A 146 -44.61 -5.72 -4.23
CA GLY A 146 -43.80 -4.84 -5.07
C GLY A 146 -44.57 -4.01 -6.09
N GLU A 147 -45.88 -4.20 -6.20
CA GLU A 147 -46.76 -3.33 -6.97
C GLU A 147 -47.41 -2.27 -6.06
N ALA A 148 -47.35 -1.02 -6.49
CA ALA A 148 -48.04 0.06 -5.81
C ALA A 148 -49.56 -0.11 -5.96
N PRO A 149 -50.35 0.14 -4.90
CA PRO A 149 -51.80 0.10 -5.00
C PRO A 149 -52.31 0.98 -6.15
N ALA A 150 -53.22 0.44 -6.96
CA ALA A 150 -53.76 1.15 -8.13
C ALA A 150 -54.35 2.50 -7.72
N GLY A 151 -53.89 3.59 -8.35
CA GLY A 151 -54.33 4.96 -8.04
C GLY A 151 -53.57 5.66 -6.91
N ALA A 152 -52.51 5.05 -6.36
CA ALA A 152 -51.66 5.72 -5.38
C ALA A 152 -50.79 6.82 -6.01
N THR A 153 -50.55 7.89 -5.26
CA THR A 153 -49.66 8.99 -5.67
C THR A 153 -48.38 8.95 -4.84
N PHE A 154 -47.23 9.03 -5.49
CA PHE A 154 -45.95 8.96 -4.78
C PHE A 154 -45.51 10.32 -4.25
N PHE A 155 -44.90 10.30 -3.06
CA PHE A 155 -44.17 11.42 -2.51
C PHE A 155 -42.67 11.11 -2.64
N GLU A 156 -42.04 11.66 -3.69
CA GLU A 156 -40.62 11.41 -3.97
C GLU A 156 -39.71 11.96 -2.88
N PHE A 157 -38.59 11.27 -2.67
CA PHE A 157 -37.55 11.74 -1.77
C PHE A 157 -36.89 13.00 -2.32
N THR A 158 -36.80 14.05 -1.50
CA THR A 158 -35.97 15.23 -1.80
C THR A 158 -35.06 15.58 -0.63
N ALA A 159 -33.87 16.12 -0.90
CA ALA A 159 -32.91 16.50 0.15
C ALA A 159 -33.45 17.59 1.09
N GLN A 160 -34.38 18.43 0.61
CA GLN A 160 -35.03 19.48 1.38
C GLN A 160 -36.06 18.90 2.36
N THR A 161 -36.87 17.95 1.90
CA THR A 161 -37.89 17.33 2.74
C THR A 161 -37.31 16.26 3.67
N ARG A 162 -36.23 15.56 3.25
CA ARG A 162 -35.63 14.41 3.95
C ARG A 162 -36.65 13.32 4.29
N MET A 163 -37.69 13.19 3.46
CA MET A 163 -38.75 12.20 3.60
C MET A 163 -39.24 11.75 2.22
N SER A 164 -39.70 10.51 2.14
CA SER A 164 -40.39 9.91 1.00
C SER A 164 -41.71 9.30 1.48
N GLY A 165 -42.57 8.90 0.56
CA GLY A 165 -43.83 8.30 0.93
C GLY A 165 -44.76 7.95 -0.22
N ILE A 166 -45.98 7.61 0.15
CA ILE A 166 -47.06 7.28 -0.77
C ILE A 166 -48.40 7.73 -0.17
N ASP A 167 -49.25 8.27 -1.02
CA ASP A 167 -50.64 8.62 -0.72
C ASP A 167 -51.54 7.55 -1.32
N LEU A 168 -52.27 6.84 -0.47
CA LEU A 168 -53.15 5.75 -0.87
C LEU A 168 -54.51 6.28 -1.34
N PRO A 169 -55.20 5.56 -2.25
CA PRO A 169 -56.53 5.94 -2.75
C PRO A 169 -57.59 6.11 -1.63
N GLY A 170 -57.41 5.41 -0.51
CA GLY A 170 -58.26 5.51 0.68
C GLY A 170 -58.02 6.74 1.56
N GLY A 171 -57.15 7.67 1.14
CA GLY A 171 -56.85 8.92 1.86
C GLY A 171 -55.67 8.83 2.83
N ALA A 172 -55.26 7.62 3.21
CA ALA A 172 -54.14 7.40 4.13
C ALA A 172 -52.79 7.79 3.49
N LYS A 173 -51.98 8.53 4.23
CA LYS A 173 -50.67 9.05 3.79
C LYS A 173 -49.57 8.38 4.58
N ILE A 174 -48.71 7.63 3.90
CA ILE A 174 -47.59 6.95 4.53
C ILE A 174 -46.33 7.74 4.25
N ARG A 175 -45.53 8.01 5.29
CA ARG A 175 -44.28 8.74 5.20
C ARG A 175 -43.15 8.01 5.91
N LYS A 176 -41.95 8.11 5.34
CA LYS A 176 -40.69 7.60 5.88
C LYS A 176 -39.62 8.66 5.71
N GLY A 177 -38.79 8.90 6.72
CA GLY A 177 -37.73 9.90 6.60
C GLY A 177 -36.89 10.06 7.85
N ALA A 178 -36.16 11.18 7.90
CA ALA A 178 -35.37 11.55 9.08
C ALA A 178 -36.28 11.64 10.33
N PRO A 179 -35.84 11.13 11.51
CA PRO A 179 -36.66 11.09 12.71
C PRO A 179 -37.33 12.41 13.08
N GLU A 180 -36.59 13.51 13.01
CA GLU A 180 -37.07 14.87 13.34
C GLU A 180 -38.08 15.40 12.31
N THR A 181 -37.93 15.03 11.03
CA THR A 181 -38.86 15.45 9.97
C THR A 181 -40.19 14.73 10.13
N VAL A 182 -40.16 13.41 10.32
CA VAL A 182 -41.38 12.60 10.43
C VAL A 182 -42.12 12.92 11.73
N ALA A 183 -41.40 13.15 12.84
CA ALA A 183 -42.01 13.61 14.09
C ALA A 183 -42.77 14.93 13.91
N ARG A 184 -42.13 15.95 13.30
CA ARG A 184 -42.79 17.23 13.00
C ARG A 184 -43.98 17.09 12.05
N TYR A 185 -43.90 16.19 11.07
CA TYR A 185 -45.01 15.90 10.17
C TYR A 185 -46.22 15.35 10.94
N VAL A 186 -45.98 14.39 11.84
CA VAL A 186 -47.02 13.79 12.69
C VAL A 186 -47.63 14.83 13.64
N GLU A 187 -46.82 15.63 14.31
CA GLU A 187 -47.29 16.71 15.20
C GLU A 187 -48.10 17.76 14.44
N GLY A 188 -47.70 18.11 13.21
CA GLY A 188 -48.42 19.05 12.35
C GLY A 188 -49.81 18.58 11.92
N LEU A 189 -50.06 17.27 11.98
CA LEU A 189 -51.38 16.66 11.77
C LEU A 189 -52.20 16.51 13.06
N GLY A 190 -51.65 16.92 14.22
CA GLY A 190 -52.26 16.77 15.54
C GLY A 190 -51.95 15.44 16.23
N GLY A 191 -51.03 14.64 15.67
CA GLY A 191 -50.61 13.37 16.21
C GLY A 191 -49.69 13.49 17.43
N ALA A 192 -49.69 12.47 18.29
CA ALA A 192 -48.83 12.40 19.47
C ALA A 192 -47.61 11.51 19.23
N ILE A 193 -46.44 11.96 19.70
CA ILE A 193 -45.20 11.17 19.65
C ILE A 193 -45.24 10.08 20.75
N PRO A 194 -45.12 8.79 20.40
CA PRO A 194 -45.17 7.70 21.38
C PRO A 194 -44.03 7.77 22.41
N GLU A 195 -44.33 7.41 23.65
CA GLU A 195 -43.32 7.27 24.71
C GLU A 195 -42.29 6.21 24.31
N GLY A 196 -40.99 6.52 24.49
CA GLY A 196 -39.88 5.65 24.05
C GLY A 196 -39.45 5.81 22.59
N TYR A 197 -40.10 6.66 21.79
CA TYR A 197 -39.65 6.97 20.43
C TYR A 197 -38.21 7.50 20.41
N GLN A 198 -37.94 8.55 21.18
CA GLN A 198 -36.61 9.17 21.23
C GLN A 198 -35.56 8.18 21.75
N GLN A 199 -35.89 7.40 22.78
CA GLN A 199 -35.00 6.35 23.31
C GLN A 199 -34.65 5.31 22.24
N THR A 200 -35.61 4.94 21.38
CA THR A 200 -35.39 3.99 20.28
C THR A 200 -34.49 4.58 19.20
N VAL A 201 -34.73 5.84 18.82
CA VAL A 201 -33.90 6.58 17.86
C VAL A 201 -32.47 6.70 18.38
N ASP A 202 -32.30 7.08 19.64
CA ASP A 202 -31.00 7.24 20.29
C ASP A 202 -30.27 5.90 20.46
N ALA A 203 -30.99 4.82 20.79
CA ALA A 203 -30.44 3.47 20.88
C ALA A 203 -29.92 2.98 19.52
N ILE A 204 -30.67 3.22 18.45
CA ILE A 204 -30.24 2.88 17.08
C ILE A 204 -29.00 3.70 16.68
N ALA A 205 -29.04 5.01 16.93
CA ALA A 205 -27.94 5.92 16.59
C ALA A 205 -26.65 5.60 17.36
N SER A 206 -26.75 5.32 18.67
CA SER A 206 -25.62 4.96 19.52
C SER A 206 -25.00 3.60 19.16
N GLY A 207 -25.79 2.69 18.59
CA GLY A 207 -25.31 1.43 18.01
C GLY A 207 -24.60 1.57 16.65
N GLY A 208 -24.46 2.79 16.13
CA GLY A 208 -23.80 3.07 14.85
C GLY A 208 -24.68 2.87 13.61
N ALA A 209 -26.00 2.75 13.80
CA ALA A 209 -26.96 2.65 12.72
C ALA A 209 -27.68 3.99 12.49
N THR A 210 -28.23 4.18 11.30
CA THR A 210 -29.06 5.34 10.96
C THR A 210 -30.53 5.00 11.15
N PRO A 211 -31.25 5.67 12.06
CA PRO A 211 -32.69 5.49 12.24
C PRO A 211 -33.47 6.28 11.17
N LEU A 212 -34.49 5.66 10.56
CA LEU A 212 -35.49 6.34 9.73
C LEU A 212 -36.89 6.07 10.29
N ALA A 213 -37.61 7.12 10.65
CA ALA A 213 -38.95 6.99 11.21
C ALA A 213 -39.99 6.72 10.12
N VAL A 214 -41.06 6.03 10.49
CA VAL A 214 -42.18 5.64 9.61
C VAL A 214 -43.48 6.04 10.29
N ALA A 215 -44.34 6.73 9.53
CA ALA A 215 -45.65 7.19 9.98
C ALA A 215 -46.73 6.87 8.94
N GLU A 216 -47.95 6.67 9.44
CA GLU A 216 -49.19 6.61 8.67
C GLU A 216 -50.11 7.69 9.23
N ASP A 217 -50.41 8.70 8.42
CA ASP A 217 -51.13 9.90 8.80
C ASP A 217 -50.55 10.58 10.05
N ASP A 218 -51.35 10.73 11.11
CA ASP A 218 -50.99 11.32 12.41
C ASP A 218 -50.40 10.30 13.40
N ARG A 219 -50.09 9.08 12.94
CA ARG A 219 -49.58 8.01 13.79
C ARG A 219 -48.16 7.63 13.41
N LEU A 220 -47.23 7.80 14.35
CA LEU A 220 -45.87 7.29 14.23
C LEU A 220 -45.84 5.79 14.57
N VAL A 221 -45.46 4.95 13.60
CA VAL A 221 -45.63 3.49 13.66
C VAL A 221 -44.36 2.78 14.08
N GLY A 222 -43.19 3.28 13.67
CA GLY A 222 -41.93 2.61 13.96
C GLY A 222 -40.70 3.33 13.40
N VAL A 223 -39.55 2.67 13.56
CA VAL A 223 -38.25 3.11 13.04
C VAL A 223 -37.62 1.98 12.25
N VAL A 224 -37.06 2.29 11.09
CA VAL A 224 -36.20 1.39 10.33
C VAL A 224 -34.76 1.63 10.73
N LYS A 225 -34.07 0.56 11.10
CA LYS A 225 -32.63 0.57 11.39
C LYS A 225 -31.87 0.32 10.09
N LEU A 226 -31.03 1.28 9.69
CA LEU A 226 -30.14 1.14 8.56
C LEU A 226 -28.69 1.02 9.06
N GLU A 227 -27.99 -0.03 8.65
CA GLU A 227 -26.59 -0.28 9.02
C GLU A 227 -25.68 -0.20 7.80
N ASP A 228 -24.49 0.35 8.01
CA ASP A 228 -23.43 0.33 7.02
C ASP A 228 -22.62 -0.96 7.20
N ILE A 229 -22.88 -1.95 6.35
CA ILE A 229 -22.39 -3.31 6.55
C ILE A 229 -20.89 -3.39 6.20
N LEU A 230 -20.11 -3.95 7.13
CA LEU A 230 -18.69 -4.23 6.91
C LEU A 230 -18.48 -5.19 5.73
N LYS A 231 -17.43 -4.96 4.94
CA LYS A 231 -17.07 -5.92 3.88
C LYS A 231 -16.71 -7.28 4.48
N PRO A 232 -17.11 -8.40 3.84
CA PRO A 232 -16.74 -9.74 4.32
C PRO A 232 -15.22 -9.90 4.49
N GLY A 233 -14.81 -10.46 5.64
CA GLY A 233 -13.40 -10.74 5.93
C GLY A 233 -12.53 -9.52 6.26
N ILE A 234 -13.08 -8.30 6.39
CA ILE A 234 -12.29 -7.09 6.64
C ILE A 234 -11.49 -7.15 7.95
N SER A 235 -12.08 -7.70 9.03
CA SER A 235 -11.42 -7.79 10.33
C SER A 235 -10.21 -8.73 10.33
N GLU A 236 -10.28 -9.82 9.55
CA GLU A 236 -9.13 -10.73 9.34
C GLU A 236 -7.99 -10.01 8.62
N ARG A 237 -8.36 -9.23 7.60
CA ARG A 237 -7.43 -8.48 6.77
C ARG A 237 -6.69 -7.41 7.57
N PHE A 238 -7.38 -6.68 8.44
CA PHE A 238 -6.74 -5.75 9.39
C PHE A 238 -5.84 -6.45 10.41
N ARG A 239 -6.17 -7.68 10.81
CA ARG A 239 -5.27 -8.48 11.65
C ARG A 239 -3.96 -8.81 10.92
N ARG A 240 -4.02 -9.19 9.65
CA ARG A 240 -2.83 -9.43 8.81
C ARG A 240 -1.97 -8.18 8.65
N LEU A 241 -2.57 -7.01 8.40
CA LEU A 241 -1.85 -5.74 8.32
C LEU A 241 -1.10 -5.42 9.62
N ARG A 242 -1.72 -5.65 10.78
CA ARG A 242 -1.05 -5.46 12.08
C ARG A 242 0.09 -6.43 12.32
N GLN A 243 -0.05 -7.69 11.90
CA GLN A 243 1.05 -8.66 11.95
C GLN A 243 2.25 -8.23 11.07
N MET A 244 2.01 -7.40 10.05
CA MET A 244 3.05 -6.80 9.21
C MET A 244 3.63 -5.49 9.78
N GLY A 245 3.13 -5.04 10.93
CA GLY A 245 3.56 -3.83 11.63
C GLY A 245 2.78 -2.55 11.27
N LEU A 246 1.70 -2.65 10.48
CA LEU A 246 0.92 -1.48 10.07
C LEU A 246 -0.18 -1.15 11.10
N ARG A 247 -0.33 0.15 11.37
CA ARG A 247 -1.44 0.71 12.15
C ARG A 247 -2.57 1.14 11.20
N VAL A 248 -3.78 0.63 11.41
CA VAL A 248 -4.94 0.96 10.58
C VAL A 248 -5.83 1.99 11.27
N VAL A 249 -6.07 3.12 10.60
CA VAL A 249 -6.87 4.24 11.10
C VAL A 249 -8.08 4.43 10.19
N MET A 250 -9.28 4.31 10.75
CA MET A 250 -10.52 4.60 10.02
C MET A 250 -10.79 6.10 10.00
N VAL A 251 -11.20 6.63 8.86
CA VAL A 251 -11.61 8.03 8.70
C VAL A 251 -13.07 8.06 8.29
N THR A 252 -13.91 8.83 9.00
CA THR A 252 -15.34 8.91 8.69
C THR A 252 -15.92 10.29 9.01
N GLY A 253 -16.94 10.69 8.24
CA GLY A 253 -17.79 11.85 8.54
C GLY A 253 -18.86 11.55 9.59
N ASP A 254 -19.03 10.29 10.00
CA ASP A 254 -20.01 9.92 11.01
C ASP A 254 -19.66 10.50 12.40
N ASN A 255 -20.66 10.57 13.27
CA ASN A 255 -20.48 11.04 14.64
C ASN A 255 -19.55 10.09 15.46
N PRO A 256 -18.98 10.55 16.58
CA PRO A 256 -18.03 9.76 17.37
C PRO A 256 -18.54 8.42 17.89
N LEU A 257 -19.84 8.31 18.23
CA LEU A 257 -20.42 7.07 18.75
C LEU A 257 -20.52 6.01 17.66
N THR A 258 -21.03 6.40 16.48
CA THR A 258 -21.11 5.53 15.30
C THR A 258 -19.73 5.11 14.81
N ALA A 259 -18.78 6.05 14.73
CA ALA A 259 -17.41 5.75 14.35
C ALA A 259 -16.76 4.75 15.32
N LYS A 260 -16.95 4.91 16.63
CA LYS A 260 -16.43 3.99 17.64
C LYS A 260 -17.00 2.57 17.49
N ALA A 261 -18.31 2.45 17.28
CA ALA A 261 -18.97 1.16 17.12
C ALA A 261 -18.44 0.41 15.88
N ILE A 262 -18.36 1.09 14.74
CA ILE A 262 -17.82 0.50 13.49
C ILE A 262 -16.33 0.16 13.64
N ALA A 263 -15.55 1.03 14.28
CA ALA A 263 -14.12 0.79 14.52
C ALA A 263 -13.89 -0.50 15.33
N GLN A 264 -14.68 -0.70 16.39
CA GLN A 264 -14.61 -1.90 17.23
C GLN A 264 -15.03 -3.16 16.48
N GLN A 265 -16.09 -3.10 15.67
CA GLN A 265 -16.56 -4.23 14.87
C GLN A 265 -15.55 -4.62 13.76
N ALA A 266 -15.00 -3.61 13.07
CA ALA A 266 -13.98 -3.83 12.04
C ALA A 266 -12.63 -4.24 12.63
N GLY A 267 -12.35 -3.86 13.88
CA GLY A 267 -11.10 -4.17 14.58
C GLY A 267 -9.93 -3.30 14.13
N VAL A 268 -10.17 -2.04 13.75
CA VAL A 268 -9.12 -1.03 13.45
C VAL A 268 -8.43 -0.56 14.73
N ASP A 269 -7.26 0.08 14.60
CA ASP A 269 -6.44 0.52 15.74
C ASP A 269 -6.82 1.91 16.25
N ASP A 270 -7.35 2.76 15.37
CA ASP A 270 -7.80 4.11 15.73
C ASP A 270 -8.87 4.60 14.73
N TYR A 271 -9.54 5.71 15.06
CA TYR A 271 -10.50 6.33 14.16
C TYR A 271 -10.55 7.86 14.28
N ILE A 272 -10.90 8.51 13.18
CA ILE A 272 -11.19 9.94 13.10
C ILE A 272 -12.68 10.08 12.78
N ALA A 273 -13.46 10.58 13.73
CA ALA A 273 -14.88 10.87 13.55
C ALA A 273 -15.09 12.32 13.08
N GLN A 274 -16.21 12.59 12.42
CA GLN A 274 -16.57 13.91 11.88
C GLN A 274 -15.42 14.56 11.10
N ALA A 275 -14.69 13.73 10.35
CA ALA A 275 -13.45 14.14 9.69
C ALA A 275 -13.73 15.18 8.58
N THR A 276 -13.30 16.42 8.79
CA THR A 276 -13.21 17.42 7.72
C THR A 276 -11.96 17.17 6.87
N PRO A 277 -11.89 17.67 5.62
CA PRO A 277 -10.68 17.57 4.79
C PRO A 277 -9.42 18.09 5.51
N GLU A 278 -9.55 19.17 6.29
CA GLU A 278 -8.47 19.76 7.08
C GLU A 278 -8.05 18.84 8.22
N ALA A 279 -9.00 18.17 8.87
CA ALA A 279 -8.70 17.19 9.91
C ALA A 279 -7.92 15.99 9.35
N LYS A 280 -8.28 15.51 8.15
CA LYS A 280 -7.54 14.44 7.45
C LYS A 280 -6.09 14.88 7.19
N LEU A 281 -5.89 16.07 6.63
CA LEU A 281 -4.57 16.63 6.36
C LEU A 281 -3.73 16.84 7.63
N ALA A 282 -4.34 17.39 8.68
CA ALA A 282 -3.67 17.62 9.95
C ALA A 282 -3.21 16.30 10.59
N TYR A 283 -4.01 15.24 10.49
CA TYR A 283 -3.65 13.92 10.98
C TYR A 283 -2.47 13.32 10.20
N ILE A 284 -2.50 13.37 8.86
CA ILE A 284 -1.41 12.88 8.01
C ILE A 284 -0.11 13.60 8.37
N ARG A 285 -0.14 14.95 8.44
CA ARG A 285 1.03 15.73 8.81
C ARG A 285 1.52 15.38 10.22
N LYS A 286 0.62 15.20 11.18
CA LYS A 286 1.00 14.83 12.55
C LYS A 286 1.77 13.52 12.59
N GLU A 287 1.29 12.48 11.90
CA GLU A 287 1.98 11.18 11.84
C GLU A 287 3.33 11.31 11.10
N GLN A 288 3.38 12.07 9.99
CA GLN A 288 4.62 12.35 9.25
C GLN A 288 5.67 13.11 10.08
N HIS A 289 5.26 14.12 10.86
CA HIS A 289 6.16 14.82 11.80
C HIS A 289 6.65 13.89 12.92
N GLY A 290 5.88 12.86 13.25
CA GLY A 290 6.31 11.77 14.13
C GLY A 290 7.30 10.80 13.50
N GLY A 291 7.72 11.03 12.25
CA GLY A 291 8.66 10.18 11.52
C GLY A 291 8.03 8.92 10.90
N LYS A 292 6.70 8.85 10.84
CA LYS A 292 5.97 7.72 10.26
C LYS A 292 5.60 7.98 8.80
N LEU A 293 5.64 6.93 7.98
CA LEU A 293 5.15 6.98 6.61
C LEU A 293 3.67 6.64 6.55
N VAL A 294 2.91 7.48 5.85
CA VAL A 294 1.44 7.44 5.84
C VAL A 294 0.91 7.07 4.46
N ALA A 295 0.12 6.01 4.40
CA ALA A 295 -0.71 5.71 3.24
C ALA A 295 -2.15 6.17 3.48
N MET A 296 -2.81 6.66 2.44
CA MET A 296 -4.24 6.97 2.45
C MET A 296 -4.92 6.36 1.24
N MET A 297 -6.11 5.81 1.43
CA MET A 297 -7.02 5.43 0.36
C MET A 297 -8.33 6.20 0.43
N GLY A 298 -8.82 6.64 -0.74
CA GLY A 298 -10.09 7.36 -0.89
C GLY A 298 -10.59 7.42 -2.34
N ASP A 299 -11.82 7.86 -2.52
CA ASP A 299 -12.51 7.98 -3.83
C ASP A 299 -13.00 9.40 -4.16
N GLY A 300 -13.16 10.25 -3.14
CA GLY A 300 -13.81 11.55 -3.29
C GLY A 300 -12.90 12.67 -3.79
N THR A 301 -13.52 13.70 -4.37
CA THR A 301 -12.88 15.02 -4.58
C THR A 301 -12.38 15.62 -3.27
N ASN A 302 -13.09 15.34 -2.17
CA ASN A 302 -12.75 15.79 -0.82
C ASN A 302 -11.47 15.15 -0.28
N ASP A 303 -11.08 14.00 -0.82
CA ASP A 303 -9.87 13.27 -0.41
C ASP A 303 -8.64 13.63 -1.23
N ALA A 304 -8.81 14.27 -2.39
CA ALA A 304 -7.69 14.61 -3.27
C ALA A 304 -6.56 15.38 -2.56
N PRO A 305 -6.81 16.39 -1.71
CA PRO A 305 -5.73 17.04 -0.96
C PRO A 305 -4.99 16.10 -0.02
N ALA A 306 -5.72 15.20 0.65
CA ALA A 306 -5.16 14.28 1.63
C ALA A 306 -4.40 13.12 0.94
N LEU A 307 -4.89 12.63 -0.21
CA LEU A 307 -4.18 11.70 -1.08
C LEU A 307 -2.85 12.27 -1.59
N ALA A 308 -2.82 13.57 -1.95
CA ALA A 308 -1.60 14.23 -2.39
C ALA A 308 -0.59 14.50 -1.25
N GLN A 309 -1.08 14.68 -0.01
CA GLN A 309 -0.24 14.91 1.17
C GLN A 309 0.35 13.61 1.75
N ALA A 310 -0.35 12.49 1.59
CA ALA A 310 0.11 11.18 2.01
C ALA A 310 1.38 10.76 1.24
N ASP A 311 2.24 9.98 1.89
CA ASP A 311 3.42 9.40 1.24
C ASP A 311 2.99 8.44 0.11
N ILE A 312 1.90 7.69 0.36
CA ILE A 312 1.22 6.85 -0.62
C ILE A 312 -0.27 7.19 -0.65
N GLY A 313 -0.71 7.84 -1.73
CA GLY A 313 -2.13 8.10 -2.00
C GLY A 313 -2.67 7.08 -3.00
N VAL A 314 -3.62 6.24 -2.58
CA VAL A 314 -4.27 5.23 -3.43
C VAL A 314 -5.69 5.68 -3.75
N ALA A 315 -5.93 6.06 -5.00
CA ALA A 315 -7.25 6.42 -5.48
C ALA A 315 -8.02 5.18 -5.94
N MET A 316 -9.32 5.12 -5.66
CA MET A 316 -10.19 4.08 -6.23
C MET A 316 -10.52 4.38 -7.69
N ASN A 317 -10.68 3.35 -8.52
CA ASN A 317 -11.04 3.53 -9.93
C ASN A 317 -12.48 4.04 -10.12
N SER A 318 -13.38 3.76 -9.20
CA SER A 318 -14.68 4.43 -9.12
C SER A 318 -14.60 5.91 -8.71
N GLY A 319 -13.44 6.36 -8.21
CA GLY A 319 -13.22 7.70 -7.71
C GLY A 319 -13.12 8.77 -8.80
N THR A 320 -13.15 10.03 -8.37
CA THR A 320 -13.11 11.18 -9.28
C THR A 320 -11.75 11.34 -9.97
N GLN A 321 -11.72 11.99 -11.15
CA GLN A 321 -10.46 12.25 -11.86
C GLN A 321 -9.46 13.03 -10.99
N ALA A 322 -9.95 13.99 -10.20
CA ALA A 322 -9.13 14.73 -9.25
C ALA A 322 -8.44 13.81 -8.22
N ALA A 323 -9.15 12.79 -7.71
CA ALA A 323 -8.56 11.81 -6.79
C ALA A 323 -7.50 10.95 -7.49
N LYS A 324 -7.75 10.49 -8.72
CA LYS A 324 -6.78 9.70 -9.53
C LYS A 324 -5.53 10.50 -9.90
N GLU A 325 -5.68 11.80 -10.15
CA GLU A 325 -4.56 12.70 -10.43
C GLU A 325 -3.75 13.02 -9.17
N ALA A 326 -4.41 13.21 -8.02
CA ALA A 326 -3.75 13.46 -6.74
C ALA A 326 -3.02 12.24 -6.17
N GLY A 327 -3.61 11.05 -6.28
CA GLY A 327 -3.00 9.79 -5.81
C GLY A 327 -1.76 9.40 -6.62
N ASN A 328 -0.82 8.71 -5.99
CA ASN A 328 0.35 8.16 -6.67
C ASN A 328 0.16 6.69 -7.10
N MET A 329 -0.98 6.09 -6.71
CA MET A 329 -1.48 4.81 -7.18
C MET A 329 -2.99 4.88 -7.46
N VAL A 330 -3.46 4.01 -8.36
CA VAL A 330 -4.89 3.82 -8.65
C VAL A 330 -5.23 2.34 -8.54
N ASP A 331 -6.16 1.99 -7.68
CA ASP A 331 -6.72 0.65 -7.54
C ASP A 331 -7.86 0.45 -8.55
N LEU A 332 -7.67 -0.45 -9.52
CA LEU A 332 -8.62 -0.70 -10.60
C LEU A 332 -9.88 -1.44 -10.14
N ASP A 333 -9.77 -2.23 -9.07
CA ASP A 333 -10.87 -3.04 -8.55
C ASP A 333 -11.70 -2.29 -7.48
N SER A 334 -11.19 -1.16 -6.98
CA SER A 334 -11.81 -0.38 -5.89
C SER A 334 -12.06 -1.24 -4.63
N ASP A 335 -11.09 -2.12 -4.35
CA ASP A 335 -11.08 -3.02 -3.19
C ASP A 335 -9.91 -2.64 -2.27
N PRO A 336 -10.15 -2.06 -1.09
CA PRO A 336 -9.08 -1.69 -0.16
C PRO A 336 -8.21 -2.83 0.30
N THR A 337 -8.64 -4.05 0.07
CA THR A 337 -7.92 -5.23 0.51
C THR A 337 -6.75 -5.54 -0.41
N LYS A 338 -6.72 -4.91 -1.60
CA LYS A 338 -5.57 -4.76 -2.48
C LYS A 338 -4.40 -4.00 -1.84
N LEU A 339 -4.64 -3.13 -0.86
CA LEU A 339 -3.55 -2.45 -0.16
C LEU A 339 -2.62 -3.42 0.54
N ILE A 340 -3.14 -4.56 1.01
CA ILE A 340 -2.31 -5.62 1.58
C ILE A 340 -1.33 -6.14 0.52
N GLU A 341 -1.83 -6.40 -0.69
CA GLU A 341 -1.01 -6.88 -1.80
C GLU A 341 0.06 -5.84 -2.18
N VAL A 342 -0.28 -4.55 -2.24
CA VAL A 342 0.68 -3.47 -2.51
C VAL A 342 1.79 -3.45 -1.46
N VAL A 343 1.42 -3.47 -0.18
CA VAL A 343 2.39 -3.43 0.92
C VAL A 343 3.28 -4.68 0.88
N GLU A 344 2.73 -5.85 0.55
CA GLU A 344 3.53 -7.09 0.41
C GLU A 344 4.48 -7.03 -0.79
N ILE A 345 4.03 -6.52 -1.94
CA ILE A 345 4.88 -6.28 -3.10
C ILE A 345 6.00 -5.30 -2.71
N GLY A 346 5.67 -4.18 -2.05
CA GLY A 346 6.64 -3.21 -1.57
C GLY A 346 7.68 -3.81 -0.63
N LYS A 347 7.26 -4.57 0.39
CA LYS A 347 8.17 -5.28 1.31
C LYS A 347 9.07 -6.25 0.57
N GLN A 348 8.57 -6.96 -0.44
CA GLN A 348 9.39 -7.85 -1.26
C GLN A 348 10.43 -7.07 -2.09
N LEU A 349 10.08 -5.93 -2.65
CA LEU A 349 11.05 -5.06 -3.37
C LEU A 349 12.15 -4.58 -2.43
N LEU A 350 11.79 -4.12 -1.23
CA LEU A 350 12.75 -3.70 -0.20
C LEU A 350 13.71 -4.82 0.21
N MET A 351 13.19 -6.04 0.39
CA MET A 351 14.02 -7.23 0.68
C MET A 351 14.97 -7.56 -0.47
N THR A 352 14.47 -7.50 -1.70
CA THR A 352 15.27 -7.78 -2.91
C THR A 352 16.39 -6.77 -3.04
N ARG A 353 16.09 -5.48 -2.84
CA ARG A 353 17.07 -4.39 -2.82
C ARG A 353 18.12 -4.60 -1.73
N GLY A 354 17.70 -4.94 -0.50
CA GLY A 354 18.61 -5.23 0.61
C GLY A 354 19.55 -6.41 0.33
N ALA A 355 19.00 -7.49 -0.23
CA ALA A 355 19.74 -8.69 -0.62
C ALA A 355 20.80 -8.39 -1.68
N LEU A 356 20.42 -7.72 -2.78
CA LEU A 356 21.35 -7.36 -3.85
C LEU A 356 22.41 -6.36 -3.37
N THR A 357 22.04 -5.44 -2.47
CA THR A 357 22.98 -4.50 -1.86
C THR A 357 24.04 -5.24 -1.05
N THR A 358 23.59 -6.18 -0.20
CA THR A 358 24.47 -6.99 0.65
C THR A 358 25.40 -7.85 -0.20
N PHE A 359 24.85 -8.51 -1.22
CA PHE A 359 25.62 -9.34 -2.15
C PHE A 359 26.66 -8.52 -2.91
N SER A 360 26.28 -7.35 -3.45
CA SER A 360 27.21 -6.53 -4.23
C SER A 360 28.32 -5.91 -3.38
N ILE A 361 28.04 -5.47 -2.15
CA ILE A 361 29.09 -4.95 -1.26
C ILE A 361 30.05 -6.08 -0.86
N ALA A 362 29.52 -7.26 -0.55
CA ALA A 362 30.35 -8.43 -0.24
C ALA A 362 31.18 -8.86 -1.46
N ASN A 363 30.64 -8.71 -2.67
CA ASN A 363 31.32 -9.02 -3.92
C ASN A 363 32.57 -8.17 -4.14
N ASP A 364 32.53 -6.89 -3.76
CA ASP A 364 33.67 -5.99 -3.92
C ASP A 364 34.90 -6.46 -3.13
N LEU A 365 34.71 -7.24 -2.05
CA LEU A 365 35.81 -7.85 -1.29
C LEU A 365 36.73 -8.70 -2.18
N ALA A 366 36.15 -9.57 -3.01
CA ALA A 366 36.92 -10.44 -3.90
C ALA A 366 37.66 -9.64 -4.97
N LYS A 367 37.04 -8.57 -5.48
CA LYS A 367 37.65 -7.68 -6.48
C LYS A 367 38.88 -6.98 -5.91
N TYR A 368 38.87 -6.57 -4.64
CA TYR A 368 40.06 -6.02 -3.98
C TYR A 368 41.21 -7.03 -3.96
N PHE A 369 40.92 -8.27 -3.57
CA PHE A 369 41.93 -9.34 -3.53
C PHE A 369 42.39 -9.81 -4.91
N ALA A 370 41.64 -9.53 -5.98
CA ALA A 370 42.07 -9.81 -7.35
C ALA A 370 42.98 -8.69 -7.91
N VAL A 371 42.55 -7.44 -7.77
CA VAL A 371 43.14 -6.31 -8.50
C VAL A 371 44.34 -5.70 -7.75
N ILE A 372 44.26 -5.54 -6.42
CA ILE A 372 45.34 -4.89 -5.64
C ILE A 372 46.64 -5.69 -5.71
N PRO A 373 46.67 -7.01 -5.45
CA PRO A 373 47.92 -7.76 -5.54
C PRO A 373 48.46 -7.74 -6.96
N ALA A 374 47.62 -7.92 -7.97
CA ALA A 374 48.02 -7.90 -9.37
C ALA A 374 48.72 -6.58 -9.77
N MET A 375 48.16 -5.43 -9.35
CA MET A 375 48.74 -4.12 -9.68
C MET A 375 50.08 -3.86 -8.99
N PHE A 376 50.27 -4.33 -7.76
CA PHE A 376 51.40 -3.92 -6.93
C PHE A 376 52.46 -5.00 -6.70
N ILE A 377 52.23 -6.28 -7.03
CA ILE A 377 53.17 -7.39 -6.73
C ILE A 377 54.56 -7.16 -7.34
N VAL A 378 54.65 -6.53 -8.52
CA VAL A 378 55.93 -6.24 -9.18
C VAL A 378 56.75 -5.21 -8.38
N THR A 379 56.09 -4.19 -7.84
CA THR A 379 56.72 -3.08 -7.10
C THR A 379 56.86 -3.37 -5.60
N LEU A 380 55.90 -4.11 -5.02
CA LEU A 380 55.79 -4.47 -3.61
C LEU A 380 55.52 -5.98 -3.48
N PRO A 381 56.57 -6.82 -3.60
CA PRO A 381 56.44 -8.29 -3.56
C PRO A 381 55.77 -8.82 -2.27
N GLN A 382 55.82 -8.07 -1.17
CA GLN A 382 55.20 -8.43 0.10
C GLN A 382 53.67 -8.54 -0.01
N LEU A 383 53.05 -7.84 -0.97
CA LEU A 383 51.60 -7.91 -1.20
C LEU A 383 51.15 -9.22 -1.84
N ARG A 384 52.06 -10.11 -2.20
CA ARG A 384 51.73 -11.46 -2.68
C ARG A 384 50.97 -12.29 -1.65
N VAL A 385 51.10 -12.00 -0.36
CA VAL A 385 50.32 -12.64 0.71
C VAL A 385 48.81 -12.36 0.57
N LEU A 386 48.45 -11.25 -0.10
CA LEU A 386 47.06 -10.88 -0.36
C LEU A 386 46.48 -11.56 -1.61
N ASP A 387 47.29 -12.24 -2.43
CA ASP A 387 46.79 -13.04 -3.56
C ASP A 387 46.22 -14.38 -3.06
N LEU A 388 45.06 -14.29 -2.41
CA LEU A 388 44.35 -15.45 -1.86
C LEU A 388 43.85 -16.41 -2.94
N MET A 389 43.67 -15.93 -4.17
CA MET A 389 43.14 -16.69 -5.31
C MET A 389 44.25 -17.33 -6.14
N GLY A 390 45.51 -16.97 -5.91
CA GLY A 390 46.65 -17.45 -6.70
C GLY A 390 46.47 -17.14 -8.18
N LEU A 391 46.05 -15.91 -8.51
CA LEU A 391 45.78 -15.48 -9.90
C LEU A 391 47.09 -15.17 -10.63
N ALA A 392 47.01 -14.90 -11.94
CA ALA A 392 48.14 -14.38 -12.70
C ALA A 392 49.37 -15.32 -12.73
N THR A 393 49.13 -16.61 -13.00
CA THR A 393 50.20 -17.62 -13.07
C THR A 393 51.10 -17.50 -14.29
N LYS A 394 50.56 -17.12 -15.46
CA LYS A 394 51.30 -17.07 -16.74
C LYS A 394 51.11 -15.76 -17.51
N GLY A 395 49.89 -15.23 -17.59
CA GLY A 395 49.50 -14.00 -18.28
C GLY A 395 49.64 -12.73 -17.42
N GLY A 396 50.42 -12.80 -16.34
CA GLY A 396 50.80 -11.66 -15.51
C GLY A 396 49.62 -10.92 -14.85
N ALA A 397 49.91 -9.73 -14.32
CA ALA A 397 48.94 -8.87 -13.64
C ALA A 397 47.68 -8.57 -14.49
N TYR A 398 47.84 -8.56 -15.81
CA TYR A 398 46.78 -8.27 -16.77
C TYR A 398 45.65 -9.31 -16.72
N SER A 399 45.98 -10.60 -16.57
CA SER A 399 44.97 -11.68 -16.48
C SER A 399 44.05 -11.50 -15.27
N ALA A 400 44.61 -11.18 -14.10
CA ALA A 400 43.85 -11.00 -12.87
C ALA A 400 42.91 -9.78 -12.95
N ILE A 401 43.41 -8.66 -13.47
CA ILE A 401 42.62 -7.42 -13.66
C ILE A 401 41.49 -7.67 -14.66
N LEU A 402 41.80 -8.28 -15.80
CA LEU A 402 40.82 -8.56 -16.84
C LEU A 402 39.74 -9.54 -16.35
N SER A 403 40.13 -10.56 -15.57
CA SER A 403 39.20 -11.51 -14.97
C SER A 403 38.23 -10.84 -14.00
N ALA A 404 38.72 -9.91 -13.16
CA ALA A 404 37.88 -9.13 -12.27
C ALA A 404 36.89 -8.24 -13.02
N VAL A 405 37.34 -7.57 -14.10
CA VAL A 405 36.49 -6.71 -14.95
C VAL A 405 35.41 -7.53 -15.66
N ILE A 406 35.77 -8.67 -16.24
CA ILE A 406 34.81 -9.56 -16.91
C ILE A 406 33.79 -10.10 -15.91
N PHE A 407 34.23 -10.54 -14.73
CA PHE A 407 33.31 -10.98 -13.68
C PHE A 407 32.34 -9.85 -13.30
N ASN A 408 32.84 -8.63 -13.13
CA ASN A 408 32.02 -7.46 -12.80
C ASN A 408 30.96 -7.15 -13.87
N ALA A 409 31.26 -7.40 -15.14
CA ALA A 409 30.28 -7.27 -16.23
C ALA A 409 29.27 -8.41 -16.26
N VAL A 410 29.73 -9.67 -16.11
CA VAL A 410 28.90 -10.87 -16.22
C VAL A 410 27.95 -11.06 -15.02
N ILE A 411 28.34 -10.60 -13.84
CA ILE A 411 27.50 -10.76 -12.65
C ILE A 411 26.18 -9.98 -12.75
N ILE A 412 26.15 -8.87 -13.52
CA ILE A 412 24.95 -8.05 -13.71
C ILE A 412 23.82 -8.87 -14.37
N PRO A 413 23.97 -9.43 -15.58
CA PRO A 413 22.91 -10.21 -16.21
C PRO A 413 22.54 -11.47 -15.41
N LEU A 414 23.48 -12.08 -14.68
CA LEU A 414 23.18 -13.22 -13.81
C LEU A 414 22.25 -12.86 -12.64
N LEU A 415 22.29 -11.62 -12.17
CA LEU A 415 21.44 -11.14 -11.07
C LEU A 415 20.12 -10.52 -11.53
N ILE A 416 19.95 -10.22 -12.82
CA ILE A 416 18.68 -9.71 -13.38
C ILE A 416 17.48 -10.60 -13.02
N PRO A 417 17.53 -11.95 -13.18
CA PRO A 417 16.41 -12.80 -12.81
C PRO A 417 16.00 -12.69 -11.33
N ILE A 418 16.95 -12.45 -10.43
CA ILE A 418 16.70 -12.25 -9.00
C ILE A 418 16.06 -10.87 -8.77
N ALA A 419 16.56 -9.83 -9.45
CA ALA A 419 15.99 -8.49 -9.39
C ALA A 419 14.53 -8.46 -9.88
N LEU A 420 14.20 -9.24 -10.92
CA LEU A 420 12.85 -9.31 -11.49
C LEU A 420 11.89 -10.21 -10.70
N LYS A 421 12.32 -11.43 -10.32
CA LYS A 421 11.46 -12.35 -9.55
C LYS A 421 11.25 -11.88 -8.10
N GLY A 422 12.27 -11.25 -7.54
CA GLY A 422 12.30 -10.78 -6.16
C GLY A 422 12.56 -11.89 -5.14
N VAL A 423 13.03 -11.49 -3.97
CA VAL A 423 13.29 -12.36 -2.82
C VAL A 423 12.01 -12.60 -2.05
N THR A 424 11.68 -13.86 -1.74
CA THR A 424 10.43 -14.21 -1.07
C THR A 424 10.31 -13.55 0.30
N TYR A 425 9.27 -12.73 0.51
CA TYR A 425 8.98 -12.14 1.81
C TYR A 425 8.51 -13.21 2.80
N ARG A 426 8.98 -13.11 4.05
CA ARG A 426 8.45 -13.88 5.19
C ARG A 426 8.26 -12.94 6.38
N PRO A 427 7.09 -12.95 7.05
CA PRO A 427 6.84 -12.12 8.22
C PRO A 427 7.58 -12.69 9.44
N VAL A 428 8.88 -12.42 9.52
CA VAL A 428 9.73 -12.76 10.67
C VAL A 428 10.39 -11.48 11.18
N GLY A 429 10.76 -11.43 12.46
CA GLY A 429 11.31 -10.21 13.07
C GLY A 429 12.56 -9.68 12.34
N ALA A 430 12.79 -8.36 12.41
CA ALA A 430 13.85 -7.66 11.69
C ALA A 430 15.25 -8.30 11.91
N GLY A 431 15.56 -8.72 13.15
CA GLY A 431 16.83 -9.38 13.45
C GLY A 431 17.01 -10.73 12.75
N ALA A 432 15.95 -11.54 12.63
CA ALA A 432 15.98 -12.81 11.93
C ALA A 432 16.14 -12.61 10.41
N LEU A 433 15.47 -11.60 9.86
CA LEU A 433 15.63 -11.18 8.45
C LEU A 433 17.06 -10.75 8.16
N LEU A 434 17.65 -9.89 9.00
CA LEU A 434 19.01 -9.40 8.85
C LEU A 434 20.03 -10.55 8.88
N ARG A 435 19.97 -11.41 9.91
CA ARG A 435 20.89 -12.55 10.02
C ARG A 435 20.79 -13.47 8.81
N ARG A 436 19.57 -13.75 8.35
CA ARG A 436 19.34 -14.57 7.15
C ARG A 436 19.92 -13.92 5.90
N ASN A 437 19.71 -12.61 5.74
CA ASN A 437 20.23 -11.85 4.62
C ASN A 437 21.78 -11.87 4.58
N LEU A 438 22.43 -11.64 5.73
CA LEU A 438 23.89 -11.72 5.84
C LEU A 438 24.41 -13.13 5.57
N LEU A 439 23.72 -14.17 6.03
CA LEU A 439 24.13 -15.56 5.81
C LEU A 439 24.03 -15.98 4.33
N TYR A 440 22.93 -15.67 3.64
CA TYR A 440 22.78 -16.10 2.25
C TYR A 440 23.46 -15.15 1.26
N TYR A 441 23.15 -13.85 1.33
CA TYR A 441 23.62 -12.87 0.37
C TYR A 441 24.98 -12.28 0.75
N GLY A 442 25.29 -12.17 2.04
CA GLY A 442 26.62 -11.76 2.49
C GLY A 442 27.66 -12.84 2.22
N VAL A 443 27.50 -14.04 2.80
CA VAL A 443 28.46 -15.15 2.57
C VAL A 443 28.48 -15.57 1.10
N GLY A 444 27.31 -15.67 0.45
CA GLY A 444 27.24 -15.94 -0.99
C GLY A 444 27.95 -14.86 -1.82
N GLY A 445 27.80 -13.59 -1.45
CA GLY A 445 28.49 -12.46 -2.06
C GLY A 445 29.99 -12.46 -1.84
N VAL A 446 30.50 -13.11 -0.78
CA VAL A 446 31.95 -13.34 -0.61
C VAL A 446 32.40 -14.55 -1.44
N ILE A 447 31.74 -15.69 -1.36
CA ILE A 447 32.25 -16.94 -1.97
C ILE A 447 32.12 -16.94 -3.50
N ALA A 448 30.96 -16.54 -4.03
CA ALA A 448 30.67 -16.59 -5.46
C ALA A 448 31.70 -15.85 -6.34
N PRO A 449 32.14 -14.61 -6.02
CA PRO A 449 33.12 -13.92 -6.84
C PRO A 449 34.54 -14.47 -6.73
N PHE A 450 34.97 -15.01 -5.59
CA PHE A 450 36.26 -15.69 -5.50
C PHE A 450 36.31 -16.87 -6.48
N ILE A 451 35.24 -17.67 -6.52
CA ILE A 451 35.12 -18.78 -7.46
C ILE A 451 35.02 -18.25 -8.90
N GLY A 452 34.17 -17.27 -9.14
CA GLY A 452 33.91 -16.72 -10.48
C GLY A 452 35.14 -16.11 -11.12
N ILE A 453 35.85 -15.23 -10.39
CA ILE A 453 37.10 -14.60 -10.86
C ILE A 453 38.15 -15.67 -11.13
N LYS A 454 38.31 -16.66 -10.23
CA LYS A 454 39.28 -17.73 -10.43
C LYS A 454 38.97 -18.58 -11.67
N LEU A 455 37.71 -18.92 -11.91
CA LEU A 455 37.31 -19.68 -13.09
C LEU A 455 37.56 -18.90 -14.39
N ILE A 456 37.31 -17.60 -14.38
CA ILE A 456 37.58 -16.73 -15.53
C ILE A 456 39.10 -16.65 -15.77
N ASP A 457 39.90 -16.46 -14.73
CA ASP A 457 41.37 -16.40 -14.82
C ASP A 457 41.95 -17.72 -15.34
N LEU A 458 41.47 -18.88 -14.86
CA LEU A 458 41.91 -20.19 -15.35
C LEU A 458 41.65 -20.40 -16.85
N LEU A 459 40.64 -19.73 -17.40
CA LEU A 459 40.33 -19.76 -18.83
C LEU A 459 41.16 -18.74 -19.62
N LEU A 460 41.40 -17.55 -19.07
CA LEU A 460 42.07 -16.44 -19.75
C LEU A 460 43.60 -16.49 -19.67
N ASP A 461 44.16 -16.86 -18.53
CA ASP A 461 45.61 -16.93 -18.26
C ASP A 461 46.38 -17.69 -19.37
N PRO A 462 45.96 -18.91 -19.79
CA PRO A 462 46.64 -19.61 -20.88
C PRO A 462 46.44 -18.96 -22.26
N LEU A 463 45.31 -18.32 -22.51
CA LEU A 463 45.03 -17.65 -23.78
C LEU A 463 45.86 -16.38 -23.94
N LEU A 464 45.97 -15.58 -22.88
CA LEU A 464 46.78 -14.35 -22.86
C LEU A 464 48.27 -14.66 -23.02
N ALA A 465 48.75 -15.72 -22.36
CA ALA A 465 50.12 -16.21 -22.53
C ALA A 465 50.42 -16.63 -23.98
N LEU A 466 49.44 -17.21 -24.69
CA LEU A 466 49.60 -17.64 -26.08
C LEU A 466 49.62 -16.46 -27.07
N VAL A 467 48.97 -15.35 -26.74
CA VAL A 467 48.94 -14.11 -27.54
C VAL A 467 50.12 -13.18 -27.19
N GLY A 468 50.96 -13.55 -26.22
CA GLY A 468 52.14 -12.77 -25.82
C GLY A 468 51.82 -11.53 -25.00
N MET A 469 50.65 -11.48 -24.35
CA MET A 469 50.22 -10.38 -23.47
C MET A 469 50.54 -10.67 -21.98
N ALA A 470 51.63 -11.41 -21.73
CA ALA A 470 52.05 -11.84 -20.38
C ALA A 470 52.88 -10.78 -19.65
#